data_AF-A0A7X8WCZ2-F1
#
_entry.id   AF-A0A7X8WCZ2-F1
#
_cell.length_a   1.000
_cell.length_b   1.000
_cell.length_c   1.000
_cell.angle_alpha   90.00
_cell.angle_beta   90.00
_cell.angle_gamma   90.00
#
_symmetry.space_group_name_H-M   'P 1'
#
loop_
_entity.id
_entity.type
_entity.pdbx_description
1 polymer ?
#
loop_
_entity_poly.entity_id
_entity_poly.type
_entity_poly.pdbx_seq_one_letter_code
_entity_poly.pdbx_strand_id
1 'polypeptide(L)'
;MNEKDIIQQHSTIVQLILSRRLKEALKKLESQINLDSTIELRNEHNQISTSYEYMLKYMAQGIQDPDRQKLYNGLLKDTLSLNDRVKATLLTPVSTKLYYISQRQQMYERKVEYDEIQNTLASFNDDYAVASLMDYTQLEPILMKREAINKQLFYKVWLNIRWSTDDVESIENLLDSETINATDKGLLISAITLSLMECFDEEKIKMLMNGCKNPATEVNQRSLIGIAIIFQKYAEWLSFYPEIKAQIEFLNESDSFGDDLNRVYIQLLRSQDTKEIERKMKEEIFPEMMKQASSFEKFNFDDLEAADEEMKNWEEKLEDSDFGEKIKEMQELQMQGEDIYMSTFSHLKNYPFFKTFHHWFYPFDKYHSSVIKELGLSNKKTNPIMDIILESTIFCNSDKYS
;
A
#
# COMPACT_ATOMS: atom_id res chain seq x y z
N MET A 1 -17.13 -5.43 -25.82
CA MET A 1 -16.93 -6.53 -24.87
C MET A 1 -17.23 -6.00 -23.46
N ASN A 2 -17.92 -6.75 -22.61
CA ASN A 2 -18.23 -6.31 -21.24
C ASN A 2 -17.08 -6.67 -20.28
N GLU A 3 -16.89 -5.89 -19.21
CA GLU A 3 -15.90 -6.11 -18.16
C GLU A 3 -15.93 -7.53 -17.59
N LYS A 4 -17.12 -8.09 -17.37
CA LYS A 4 -17.29 -9.48 -16.89
C LYS A 4 -16.68 -10.51 -17.85
N ASP A 5 -16.84 -10.31 -19.16
CA ASP A 5 -16.31 -11.23 -20.16
C ASP A 5 -14.78 -11.21 -20.13
N ILE A 6 -14.16 -10.02 -20.07
CA ILE A 6 -12.69 -9.88 -20.01
C ILE A 6 -12.12 -10.62 -18.80
N ILE A 7 -12.73 -10.42 -17.62
CA ILE A 7 -12.29 -11.06 -16.36
C ILE A 7 -12.44 -12.59 -16.46
N GLN A 8 -13.54 -13.08 -17.03
CA GLN A 8 -13.78 -14.51 -17.21
C GLN A 8 -12.79 -15.12 -18.21
N GLN A 9 -12.51 -14.44 -19.32
CA GLN A 9 -11.55 -14.90 -20.32
C GLN A 9 -10.13 -14.97 -19.73
N HIS A 10 -9.72 -13.93 -19.01
CA HIS A 10 -8.45 -13.88 -18.28
C HIS A 10 -8.33 -15.05 -17.30
N SER A 11 -9.32 -15.27 -16.43
CA SER A 11 -9.31 -16.34 -15.42
C SER A 11 -9.22 -17.72 -16.07
N THR A 12 -9.92 -17.92 -17.18
CA THR A 12 -9.84 -19.19 -17.93
C THR A 12 -8.45 -19.41 -18.52
N ILE A 13 -7.79 -18.37 -19.04
CA ILE A 13 -6.43 -18.47 -19.58
C ILE A 13 -5.45 -18.80 -18.45
N VAL A 14 -5.58 -18.17 -17.28
CA VAL A 14 -4.78 -18.50 -16.08
C VAL A 14 -4.91 -19.98 -15.71
N GLN A 15 -6.13 -20.52 -15.67
CA GLN A 15 -6.36 -21.94 -15.35
C GLN A 15 -5.76 -22.89 -16.39
N LEU A 16 -5.77 -22.53 -17.68
CA LEU A 16 -5.07 -23.30 -18.71
C LEU A 16 -3.56 -23.30 -18.50
N ILE A 17 -2.97 -22.16 -18.13
CA ILE A 17 -1.53 -22.04 -17.85
C ILE A 17 -1.14 -22.86 -16.62
N LEU A 18 -1.90 -22.76 -15.52
CA LEU A 18 -1.71 -23.55 -14.31
C LEU A 18 -1.80 -25.06 -14.58
N SER A 19 -2.71 -25.46 -15.47
CA SER A 19 -2.84 -26.84 -15.94
C SER A 19 -1.79 -27.25 -16.99
N ARG A 20 -0.78 -26.41 -17.27
CA ARG A 20 0.25 -26.61 -18.31
C ARG A 20 -0.33 -26.89 -19.70
N ARG A 21 -1.45 -26.26 -20.05
CA ARG A 21 -2.10 -26.33 -21.38
C ARG A 21 -1.76 -25.11 -22.24
N LEU A 22 -0.47 -24.88 -22.44
CA LEU A 22 0.06 -23.66 -23.08
C LEU A 22 -0.51 -23.40 -24.48
N LYS A 23 -0.64 -24.44 -25.33
CA LYS A 23 -1.21 -24.29 -26.69
C LYS A 23 -2.60 -23.66 -26.68
N GLU A 24 -3.45 -24.11 -25.76
CA GLU A 24 -4.83 -23.64 -25.66
C GLU A 24 -4.89 -22.25 -25.03
N ALA A 25 -4.03 -21.99 -24.04
CA ALA A 25 -3.86 -20.67 -23.46
C ALA A 25 -3.46 -19.63 -24.52
N LEU A 26 -2.44 -19.93 -25.35
CA LEU A 26 -1.96 -19.04 -26.41
C LEU A 26 -3.03 -18.74 -27.46
N LYS A 27 -3.76 -19.77 -27.92
CA LYS A 27 -4.86 -19.57 -28.89
C LYS A 27 -5.97 -18.70 -28.32
N LYS A 28 -6.29 -18.89 -27.04
CA LYS A 28 -7.34 -18.13 -26.36
C LYS A 28 -6.89 -16.70 -26.08
N LEU A 29 -5.63 -16.50 -25.72
CA LEU A 29 -5.02 -15.18 -25.55
C LEU A 29 -4.96 -14.41 -26.86
N GLU A 30 -4.63 -15.06 -27.97
CA GLU A 30 -4.65 -14.47 -29.32
C GLU A 30 -6.03 -13.87 -29.65
N SER A 31 -7.11 -14.59 -29.32
CA SER A 31 -8.48 -14.11 -29.52
C SER A 31 -8.78 -12.84 -28.73
N GLN A 32 -8.17 -12.66 -27.55
CA GLN A 32 -8.32 -11.45 -26.73
C GLN A 32 -7.49 -10.30 -27.29
N ILE A 33 -6.26 -10.57 -27.73
CA ILE A 33 -5.36 -9.58 -28.32
C ILE A 33 -5.95 -8.95 -29.59
N ASN A 34 -6.66 -9.75 -30.38
CA ASN A 34 -7.30 -9.30 -31.61
C ASN A 34 -8.49 -8.36 -31.39
N LEU A 35 -8.99 -8.20 -30.16
CA LEU A 35 -10.18 -7.38 -29.88
C LEU A 35 -9.89 -5.89 -29.77
N ASP A 36 -8.74 -5.49 -29.21
CA ASP A 36 -8.25 -4.10 -29.14
C ASP A 36 -6.95 -3.99 -28.30
N SER A 37 -6.01 -4.94 -28.46
CA SER A 37 -4.69 -4.82 -27.80
C SER A 37 -3.67 -4.09 -28.65
N THR A 38 -2.61 -3.59 -28.00
CA THR A 38 -1.56 -2.83 -28.65
C THR A 38 -0.67 -3.71 -29.54
N ILE A 39 0.09 -3.06 -30.44
CA ILE A 39 1.02 -3.74 -31.34
C ILE A 39 2.12 -4.45 -30.54
N GLU A 40 2.58 -3.84 -29.44
CA GLU A 40 3.59 -4.41 -28.55
C GLU A 40 3.14 -5.75 -27.96
N LEU A 41 1.90 -5.81 -27.42
CA LEU A 41 1.35 -7.03 -26.85
C LEU A 41 1.17 -8.13 -27.91
N ARG A 42 0.80 -7.76 -29.13
CA ARG A 42 0.67 -8.69 -30.26
C ARG A 42 2.03 -9.24 -30.68
N ASN A 43 3.07 -8.40 -30.73
CA ASN A 43 4.42 -8.84 -31.06
C ASN A 43 4.98 -9.80 -30.02
N GLU A 44 4.75 -9.53 -28.74
CA GLU A 44 5.17 -10.41 -27.64
C GLU A 44 4.44 -11.77 -27.70
N HIS A 45 3.13 -11.78 -27.96
CA HIS A 45 2.38 -13.02 -28.19
C HIS A 45 2.95 -13.83 -29.36
N ASN A 46 3.26 -13.18 -30.48
CA ASN A 46 3.85 -13.84 -31.65
C ASN A 46 5.22 -14.43 -31.33
N GLN A 47 6.05 -13.74 -30.55
CA GLN A 47 7.36 -14.24 -30.11
C GLN A 47 7.22 -15.49 -29.23
N ILE A 48 6.33 -15.47 -28.25
CA ILE A 48 6.06 -16.62 -27.38
C ILE A 48 5.52 -17.80 -28.20
N SER A 49 4.54 -17.55 -29.07
CA SER A 49 3.93 -18.58 -29.92
C SER A 49 4.94 -19.22 -30.86
N THR A 50 5.77 -18.40 -31.51
CA THR A 50 6.83 -18.88 -32.40
C THR A 50 7.86 -19.73 -31.65
N SER A 51 8.27 -19.30 -30.45
CA SER A 51 9.21 -20.03 -29.60
C SER A 51 8.64 -21.39 -29.18
N TYR A 52 7.36 -21.43 -28.83
CA TYR A 52 6.64 -22.66 -28.50
C TYR A 52 6.54 -23.61 -29.70
N GLU A 53 6.24 -23.10 -30.89
CA GLU A 53 6.18 -23.89 -32.12
C GLU A 53 7.54 -24.50 -32.49
N TYR A 54 8.63 -23.73 -32.36
CA TYR A 54 9.97 -24.27 -32.59
C TYR A 54 10.33 -25.36 -31.60
N MET A 55 10.01 -25.18 -30.31
CA MET A 55 10.21 -26.20 -29.29
C MET A 55 9.47 -27.51 -29.65
N LEU A 56 8.21 -27.41 -30.09
CA LEU A 56 7.44 -28.58 -30.54
C LEU A 56 8.02 -29.22 -31.80
N LYS A 57 8.49 -28.42 -32.76
CA LYS A 57 9.13 -28.91 -34.00
C LYS A 57 10.39 -29.69 -33.70
N TYR A 58 11.27 -29.17 -32.84
CA TYR A 58 12.49 -29.87 -32.43
C TYR A 58 12.20 -31.14 -31.64
N MET A 59 11.17 -31.12 -30.79
CA MET A 59 10.70 -32.32 -30.09
C MET A 59 10.19 -33.40 -31.06
N ALA A 60 9.43 -33.01 -32.09
CA ALA A 60 8.95 -33.94 -33.12
C ALA A 60 10.09 -34.53 -33.96
N GLN A 61 11.21 -33.80 -34.11
CA GLN A 61 12.42 -34.26 -34.77
C GLN A 61 13.30 -35.17 -33.89
N GLY A 62 12.93 -35.39 -32.62
CA GLY A 62 13.69 -36.23 -31.69
C GLY A 62 14.96 -35.58 -31.14
N ILE A 63 15.14 -34.27 -31.32
CA ILE A 63 16.29 -33.53 -30.78
C ILE A 63 16.17 -33.49 -29.25
N GLN A 64 17.18 -34.00 -28.55
CA GLN A 64 17.27 -33.90 -27.09
C GLN A 64 17.78 -32.52 -26.72
N ASP A 65 16.96 -31.76 -26.00
CA ASP A 65 17.30 -30.44 -25.48
C ASP A 65 17.23 -30.52 -23.94
N PRO A 66 18.38 -30.48 -23.25
CA PRO A 66 18.44 -30.51 -21.79
C PRO A 66 17.64 -29.38 -21.12
N ASP A 67 17.53 -28.22 -21.78
CA ASP A 67 16.91 -27.02 -21.23
C ASP A 67 15.43 -26.87 -21.63
N ARG A 68 14.85 -27.86 -22.35
CA ARG A 68 13.47 -27.80 -22.84
C ARG A 68 12.46 -27.48 -21.74
N GLN A 69 12.61 -28.09 -20.57
CA GLN A 69 11.69 -27.87 -19.46
C GLN A 69 11.81 -26.45 -18.89
N LYS A 70 13.02 -25.89 -18.88
CA LYS A 70 13.28 -24.50 -18.49
C LYS A 70 12.65 -23.53 -19.48
N LEU A 71 12.84 -23.77 -20.78
CA LEU A 71 12.19 -22.99 -21.85
C LEU A 71 10.67 -23.05 -21.72
N TYR A 72 10.11 -24.24 -21.53
CA TYR A 72 8.66 -24.40 -21.41
C TYR A 72 8.09 -23.67 -20.19
N ASN A 73 8.75 -23.75 -19.04
CA ASN A 73 8.35 -22.99 -17.85
C ASN A 73 8.46 -21.48 -18.08
N GLY A 74 9.48 -21.01 -18.81
CA GLY A 74 9.61 -19.61 -19.23
C GLY A 74 8.44 -19.16 -20.10
N LEU A 75 8.04 -19.95 -21.10
CA LEU A 75 6.88 -19.65 -21.94
C LEU A 75 5.56 -19.59 -21.15
N LEU A 76 5.40 -20.43 -20.13
CA LEU A 76 4.24 -20.37 -19.21
C LEU A 76 4.24 -19.05 -18.43
N LYS A 77 5.39 -18.68 -17.83
CA LYS A 77 5.61 -17.42 -17.10
C LYS A 77 5.31 -16.20 -17.98
N ASP A 78 5.86 -16.16 -19.19
CA ASP A 78 5.69 -15.05 -20.13
C ASP A 78 4.24 -14.92 -20.58
N THR A 79 3.56 -16.04 -20.87
CA THR A 79 2.15 -16.06 -21.25
C THR A 79 1.25 -15.58 -20.10
N LEU A 80 1.59 -15.92 -18.86
CA LEU A 80 0.84 -15.50 -17.67
C LEU A 80 0.92 -13.99 -17.46
N SER A 81 2.14 -13.44 -17.49
CA SER A 81 2.38 -11.99 -17.43
C SER A 81 1.70 -11.25 -18.59
N LEU A 82 1.79 -11.78 -19.81
CA LEU A 82 1.15 -11.17 -20.98
C LEU A 82 -0.38 -11.16 -20.86
N ASN A 83 -0.98 -12.24 -20.37
CA ASN A 83 -2.43 -12.34 -20.16
C ASN A 83 -2.93 -11.31 -19.11
N ASP A 84 -2.14 -11.02 -18.08
CA ASP A 84 -2.52 -10.01 -17.08
C ASP A 84 -2.46 -8.59 -17.65
N ARG A 85 -1.46 -8.30 -18.49
CA ARG A 85 -1.34 -7.02 -19.20
C ARG A 85 -2.42 -6.82 -20.24
N VAL A 86 -2.75 -7.86 -21.02
CA VAL A 86 -3.87 -7.84 -21.97
C VAL A 86 -5.20 -7.58 -21.25
N LYS A 87 -5.44 -8.22 -20.11
CA LYS A 87 -6.61 -7.95 -19.26
C LYS A 87 -6.66 -6.47 -18.86
N ALA A 88 -5.55 -5.91 -18.35
CA ALA A 88 -5.48 -4.52 -17.96
C ALA A 88 -5.80 -3.57 -19.14
N THR A 89 -5.17 -3.76 -20.29
CA THR A 89 -5.40 -2.95 -21.50
C THR A 89 -6.85 -3.01 -21.99
N LEU A 90 -7.47 -4.20 -22.00
CA LEU A 90 -8.85 -4.36 -22.45
C LEU A 90 -9.86 -3.75 -21.46
N LEU A 91 -9.53 -3.69 -20.17
CA LEU A 91 -10.36 -3.06 -19.14
C LEU A 91 -10.23 -1.54 -19.11
N THR A 92 -9.09 -0.98 -19.53
CA THR A 92 -8.85 0.48 -19.56
C THR A 92 -9.98 1.28 -20.21
N PRO A 93 -10.56 0.92 -21.38
CA PRO A 93 -11.66 1.70 -21.96
C PRO A 93 -13.04 1.45 -21.36
N VAL A 94 -13.28 0.30 -20.70
CA VAL A 94 -14.64 -0.15 -20.33
C VAL A 94 -14.93 -0.17 -18.83
N SER A 95 -13.91 -0.34 -17.99
CA SER A 95 -14.13 -0.51 -16.54
C SER A 95 -14.35 0.83 -15.83
N THR A 96 -15.23 0.78 -14.83
CA THR A 96 -15.56 1.90 -13.94
C THR A 96 -14.78 1.87 -12.63
N LYS A 97 -13.88 0.90 -12.43
CA LYS A 97 -12.99 0.90 -11.27
C LYS A 97 -12.07 2.13 -11.31
N LEU A 98 -11.75 2.64 -10.13
CA LEU A 98 -10.95 3.85 -9.96
C LEU A 98 -9.62 3.78 -10.73
N TYR A 99 -8.92 2.65 -10.67
CA TYR A 99 -7.68 2.41 -11.41
C TYR A 99 -7.81 2.75 -12.91
N TYR A 100 -8.80 2.19 -13.59
CA TYR A 100 -8.99 2.39 -15.03
C TYR A 100 -9.53 3.79 -15.35
N ILE A 101 -10.34 4.39 -14.48
CA ILE A 101 -10.73 5.81 -14.60
C ILE A 101 -9.49 6.70 -14.52
N SER A 102 -8.63 6.49 -13.53
CA SER A 102 -7.41 7.27 -13.32
C SER A 102 -6.41 7.08 -14.48
N GLN A 103 -6.28 5.87 -15.03
CA GLN A 103 -5.48 5.66 -16.26
C GLN A 103 -5.96 6.54 -17.42
N ARG A 104 -7.27 6.59 -17.68
CA ARG A 104 -7.84 7.41 -18.76
C ARG A 104 -7.64 8.90 -18.50
N GLN A 105 -7.75 9.35 -17.26
CA GLN A 105 -7.53 10.76 -16.90
C GLN A 105 -6.06 11.17 -17.07
N GLN A 106 -5.14 10.31 -16.66
CA GLN A 106 -3.70 10.56 -16.74
C GLN A 106 -3.16 10.65 -18.17
N MET A 107 -3.89 10.15 -19.18
CA MET A 107 -3.54 10.35 -20.59
C MET A 107 -3.48 11.83 -21.00
N TYR A 108 -4.18 12.70 -20.27
CA TYR A 108 -4.25 14.15 -20.54
C TYR A 108 -3.39 14.99 -19.59
N GLU A 109 -2.76 14.38 -18.59
CA GLU A 109 -1.88 15.08 -17.66
C GLU A 109 -0.46 15.21 -18.22
N ARG A 110 0.29 16.21 -17.74
CA ARG A 110 1.71 16.37 -18.09
C ARG A 110 2.47 15.16 -17.57
N LYS A 111 3.22 14.50 -18.46
CA LYS A 111 4.18 13.47 -18.07
C LYS A 111 5.36 14.13 -17.36
N VAL A 112 5.67 13.63 -16.18
CA VAL A 112 6.82 14.04 -15.39
C VAL A 112 7.78 12.86 -15.29
N GLU A 113 9.05 13.14 -15.54
CA GLU A 113 10.11 12.14 -15.54
C GLU A 113 10.63 11.88 -14.12
N TYR A 114 11.16 10.69 -13.88
CA TYR A 114 11.64 10.33 -12.55
C TYR A 114 12.80 11.23 -12.09
N ASP A 115 13.64 11.73 -13.00
CA ASP A 115 14.68 12.70 -12.65
C ASP A 115 14.11 13.99 -12.05
N GLU A 116 13.01 14.52 -12.60
CA GLU A 116 12.34 15.71 -12.05
C GLU A 116 11.74 15.42 -10.67
N ILE A 117 11.19 14.21 -10.50
CA ILE A 117 10.66 13.73 -9.22
C ILE A 117 11.77 13.64 -8.17
N GLN A 118 12.84 12.91 -8.50
CA GLN A 118 13.96 12.66 -7.61
C GLN A 118 14.63 13.96 -7.19
N ASN A 119 14.91 14.86 -8.13
CA ASN A 119 15.53 16.15 -7.83
C ASN A 119 14.66 17.01 -6.89
N THR A 120 13.34 17.03 -7.11
CA THR A 120 12.42 17.81 -6.28
C THR A 120 12.29 17.24 -4.86
N LEU A 121 12.23 15.92 -4.73
CA LEU A 121 12.13 15.27 -3.42
C LEU A 121 13.46 15.35 -2.66
N ALA A 122 14.59 15.21 -3.35
CA ALA A 122 15.92 15.31 -2.74
C ALA A 122 16.25 16.72 -2.24
N SER A 123 15.82 17.77 -2.94
CA SER A 123 16.06 19.16 -2.52
C SER A 123 15.13 19.65 -1.41
N PHE A 124 14.03 18.91 -1.13
CA PHE A 124 12.98 19.39 -0.24
C PHE A 124 13.48 19.77 1.15
N ASN A 125 14.34 18.95 1.76
CA ASN A 125 14.80 19.21 3.13
C ASN A 125 15.61 20.50 3.23
N ASP A 126 16.46 20.78 2.24
CA ASP A 126 17.25 22.01 2.17
C ASP A 126 16.34 23.22 1.87
N ASP A 127 15.45 23.10 0.90
CA ASP A 127 14.49 24.14 0.52
C ASP A 127 13.58 24.50 1.71
N TYR A 128 13.07 23.48 2.41
CA TYR A 128 12.25 23.63 3.61
C TYR A 128 13.03 24.31 4.74
N ALA A 129 14.28 23.89 5.00
CA ALA A 129 15.11 24.48 6.05
C ALA A 129 15.35 25.98 5.81
N VAL A 130 15.55 26.40 4.57
CA VAL A 130 15.73 27.83 4.22
C VAL A 130 14.42 28.60 4.35
N ALA A 131 13.32 28.08 3.81
CA ALA A 131 12.05 28.81 3.78
C ALA A 131 11.33 28.84 5.13
N SER A 132 11.49 27.82 5.96
CA SER A 132 10.91 27.77 7.31
C SER A 132 11.47 28.83 8.27
N LEU A 133 12.66 29.37 7.99
CA LEU A 133 13.24 30.51 8.70
C LEU A 133 12.60 31.85 8.33
N MET A 134 11.83 31.90 7.25
CA MET A 134 11.15 33.09 6.76
C MET A 134 9.69 33.13 7.26
N ASP A 135 8.71 33.20 6.36
CA ASP A 135 7.29 33.16 6.67
C ASP A 135 6.57 32.05 5.90
N TYR A 136 5.30 31.81 6.26
CA TYR A 136 4.49 30.77 5.61
C TYR A 136 4.28 31.03 4.11
N THR A 137 4.32 32.29 3.65
CA THR A 137 4.10 32.63 2.23
C THR A 137 5.26 32.18 1.34
N GLN A 138 6.48 32.15 1.88
CA GLN A 138 7.65 31.58 1.21
C GLN A 138 7.71 30.05 1.34
N LEU A 139 7.18 29.50 2.44
CA LEU A 139 7.17 28.05 2.65
C LEU A 139 6.10 27.31 1.85
N GLU A 140 4.89 27.87 1.76
CA GLU A 140 3.75 27.20 1.11
C GLU A 140 4.06 26.70 -0.32
N PRO A 141 4.73 27.46 -1.21
CA PRO A 141 5.10 26.99 -2.53
C PRO A 141 5.97 25.72 -2.51
N ILE A 142 6.88 25.58 -1.55
CA ILE A 142 7.77 24.42 -1.41
C ILE A 142 6.98 23.19 -0.97
N LEU A 143 6.07 23.36 -0.01
CA LEU A 143 5.17 22.29 0.45
C LEU A 143 4.27 21.81 -0.70
N MET A 144 3.62 22.75 -1.38
CA MET A 144 2.75 22.46 -2.52
C MET A 144 3.51 21.77 -3.65
N LYS A 145 4.77 22.14 -3.90
CA LYS A 145 5.62 21.50 -4.90
C LYS A 145 5.91 20.05 -4.53
N ARG A 146 6.26 19.75 -3.28
CA ARG A 146 6.46 18.37 -2.80
C ARG A 146 5.18 17.55 -2.86
N GLU A 147 4.05 18.10 -2.44
CA GLU A 147 2.76 17.42 -2.51
C GLU A 147 2.36 17.11 -3.96
N ALA A 148 2.55 18.07 -4.88
CA ALA A 148 2.27 17.88 -6.30
C ALA A 148 3.19 16.83 -6.94
N ILE A 149 4.48 16.81 -6.60
CA ILE A 149 5.41 15.82 -7.15
C ILE A 149 5.14 14.42 -6.58
N ASN A 150 4.78 14.31 -5.29
CA ASN A 150 4.37 13.04 -4.67
C ASN A 150 3.09 12.49 -5.31
N LYS A 151 2.11 13.35 -5.61
CA LYS A 151 0.93 12.95 -6.39
C LYS A 151 1.35 12.35 -7.73
N GLN A 152 2.21 13.02 -8.47
CA GLN A 152 2.66 12.55 -9.79
C GLN A 152 3.42 11.23 -9.69
N LEU A 153 4.33 11.09 -8.73
CA LEU A 153 5.06 9.84 -8.45
C LEU A 153 4.07 8.70 -8.17
N PHE A 154 3.11 8.92 -7.27
CA PHE A 154 2.12 7.91 -6.90
C PHE A 154 1.32 7.44 -8.12
N TYR A 155 0.75 8.34 -8.93
CA TYR A 155 -0.05 7.95 -10.09
C TYR A 155 0.80 7.34 -11.21
N LYS A 156 2.03 7.83 -11.42
CA LYS A 156 2.97 7.27 -12.41
C LYS A 156 3.30 5.81 -12.08
N VAL A 157 3.56 5.51 -10.80
CA VAL A 157 3.88 4.15 -10.33
C VAL A 157 2.65 3.27 -10.26
N TRP A 158 1.58 3.74 -9.62
CA TRP A 158 0.36 2.96 -9.41
C TRP A 158 -0.22 2.49 -10.75
N LEU A 159 -0.36 3.39 -11.72
CA LEU A 159 -1.05 3.14 -12.97
C LEU A 159 -0.20 2.45 -14.04
N ASN A 160 1.11 2.27 -13.80
CA ASN A 160 2.00 1.61 -14.73
C ASN A 160 1.64 0.11 -14.83
N ILE A 161 1.51 -0.40 -16.06
CA ILE A 161 1.16 -1.81 -16.33
C ILE A 161 2.41 -2.72 -16.35
N ARG A 162 3.56 -2.20 -16.80
CA ARG A 162 4.84 -2.90 -16.85
C ARG A 162 5.99 -1.91 -16.70
N TRP A 163 6.94 -2.22 -15.82
CA TRP A 163 8.18 -1.46 -15.72
C TRP A 163 9.18 -1.82 -16.83
N SER A 164 9.79 -0.79 -17.38
CA SER A 164 11.02 -0.89 -18.17
C SER A 164 12.24 -0.99 -17.25
N THR A 165 13.40 -1.31 -17.81
CA THR A 165 14.68 -1.29 -17.09
C THR A 165 14.96 0.08 -16.46
N ASP A 166 14.64 1.15 -17.19
CA ASP A 166 14.88 2.54 -16.75
C ASP A 166 13.93 2.91 -15.61
N ASP A 167 12.69 2.41 -15.63
CA ASP A 167 11.75 2.56 -14.51
C ASP A 167 12.32 1.87 -13.25
N VAL A 168 12.84 0.65 -13.37
CA VAL A 168 13.41 -0.10 -12.24
C VAL A 168 14.58 0.67 -11.62
N GLU A 169 15.55 1.10 -12.43
CA GLU A 169 16.72 1.86 -11.95
C GLU A 169 16.30 3.18 -11.28
N SER A 170 15.35 3.90 -11.87
CA SER A 170 14.84 5.15 -11.30
C SER A 170 14.15 4.95 -9.95
N ILE A 171 13.33 3.89 -9.82
CA ILE A 171 12.65 3.59 -8.56
C ILE A 171 13.63 3.09 -7.49
N GLU A 172 14.63 2.31 -7.87
CA GLU A 172 15.69 1.87 -6.96
C GLU A 172 16.45 3.08 -6.40
N ASN A 173 16.86 4.01 -7.26
CA ASN A 173 17.52 5.26 -6.86
C ASN A 173 16.66 6.10 -5.91
N LEU A 174 15.35 6.20 -6.14
CA LEU A 174 14.43 6.89 -5.23
C LEU A 174 14.34 6.21 -3.85
N LEU A 175 14.32 4.87 -3.83
CA LEU A 175 14.18 4.09 -2.60
C LEU A 175 15.47 4.12 -1.76
N ASP A 176 16.63 4.08 -2.41
CA ASP A 176 17.95 4.06 -1.76
C ASP A 176 18.48 5.45 -1.40
N SER A 177 17.96 6.52 -2.01
CA SER A 177 18.41 7.90 -1.76
C SER A 177 18.29 8.32 -0.29
N GLU A 178 19.40 8.65 0.36
CA GLU A 178 19.41 9.11 1.76
C GLU A 178 18.78 10.51 1.95
N THR A 179 18.67 11.30 0.88
CA THR A 179 18.12 12.67 0.96
C THR A 179 16.60 12.73 0.87
N ILE A 180 15.97 11.67 0.34
CA ILE A 180 14.52 11.59 0.20
C ILE A 180 13.90 11.09 1.51
N ASN A 181 12.83 11.78 1.93
CA ASN A 181 12.15 11.48 3.18
C ASN A 181 11.50 10.09 3.18
N ALA A 182 11.54 9.43 4.34
CA ALA A 182 10.91 8.13 4.54
C ALA A 182 9.40 8.15 4.24
N THR A 183 8.72 9.28 4.47
CA THR A 183 7.29 9.43 4.17
C THR A 183 7.01 9.40 2.66
N ASP A 184 7.89 9.97 1.84
CA ASP A 184 7.78 9.93 0.37
C ASP A 184 8.03 8.52 -0.15
N LYS A 185 9.05 7.85 0.38
CA LYS A 185 9.35 6.44 0.08
C LYS A 185 8.22 5.50 0.51
N GLY A 186 7.61 5.73 1.66
CA GLY A 186 6.46 4.96 2.14
C GLY A 186 5.23 5.10 1.22
N LEU A 187 4.99 6.30 0.70
CA LEU A 187 3.96 6.52 -0.33
C LEU A 187 4.29 5.80 -1.63
N LEU A 188 5.55 5.81 -2.07
CA LEU A 188 6.04 5.06 -3.22
C LEU A 188 5.78 3.55 -3.06
N ILE A 189 6.16 2.94 -1.93
CA ILE A 189 5.89 1.51 -1.65
C ILE A 189 4.39 1.18 -1.73
N SER A 190 3.55 2.09 -1.24
CA SER A 190 2.09 1.94 -1.31
C SER A 190 1.59 1.96 -2.76
N ALA A 191 2.13 2.86 -3.60
CA ALA A 191 1.84 2.89 -5.03
C ALA A 191 2.27 1.61 -5.75
N ILE A 192 3.46 1.07 -5.43
CA ILE A 192 3.96 -0.21 -5.99
C ILE A 192 3.01 -1.35 -5.63
N THR A 193 2.61 -1.43 -4.35
CA THR A 193 1.67 -2.45 -3.86
C THR A 193 0.34 -2.38 -4.61
N LEU A 194 -0.25 -1.19 -4.72
CA LEU A 194 -1.51 -1.00 -5.45
C LEU A 194 -1.38 -1.30 -6.94
N SER A 195 -0.21 -1.02 -7.54
CA SER A 195 0.08 -1.37 -8.94
C SER A 195 0.05 -2.89 -9.14
N LEU A 196 0.76 -3.61 -8.27
CA LEU A 196 0.78 -5.06 -8.25
C LEU A 196 -0.60 -5.67 -7.97
N MET A 197 -1.45 -5.01 -7.19
CA MET A 197 -2.83 -5.47 -7.00
C MET A 197 -3.66 -5.42 -8.28
N GLU A 198 -3.28 -4.67 -9.32
CA GLU A 198 -4.04 -4.57 -10.56
C GLU A 198 -3.40 -5.38 -11.71
N CYS A 199 -2.07 -5.37 -11.81
CA CYS A 199 -1.31 -6.11 -12.80
C CYS A 199 0.00 -6.64 -12.22
N PHE A 200 0.24 -7.94 -12.39
CA PHE A 200 1.45 -8.62 -11.96
C PHE A 200 2.68 -8.11 -12.74
N ASP A 201 3.75 -7.82 -12.01
CA ASP A 201 5.07 -7.47 -12.54
C ASP A 201 6.14 -7.98 -11.58
N GLU A 202 7.06 -8.79 -12.07
CA GLU A 202 8.10 -9.40 -11.23
C GLU A 202 9.03 -8.35 -10.61
N GLU A 203 9.40 -7.31 -11.36
CA GLU A 203 10.36 -6.30 -10.90
C GLU A 203 9.78 -5.45 -9.76
N LYS A 204 8.45 -5.21 -9.79
CA LYS A 204 7.74 -4.54 -8.70
C LYS A 204 7.77 -5.37 -7.41
N ILE A 205 7.67 -6.70 -7.49
CA ILE A 205 7.76 -7.58 -6.31
C ILE A 205 9.19 -7.54 -5.75
N LYS A 206 10.21 -7.58 -6.62
CA LYS A 206 11.61 -7.40 -6.22
C LYS A 206 11.83 -6.08 -5.51
N MET A 207 11.21 -5.01 -6.00
CA MET A 207 11.30 -3.69 -5.37
C MET A 207 10.64 -3.65 -3.98
N LEU A 208 9.49 -4.32 -3.78
CA LEU A 208 8.91 -4.48 -2.45
C LEU A 208 9.86 -5.24 -1.51
N MET A 209 10.48 -6.33 -1.98
CA MET A 209 11.47 -7.10 -1.23
C MET A 209 12.71 -6.28 -0.86
N ASN A 210 13.17 -5.38 -1.74
CA ASN A 210 14.23 -4.42 -1.43
C ASN A 210 13.78 -3.43 -0.35
N GLY A 211 12.53 -2.93 -0.42
CA GLY A 211 11.99 -2.04 0.60
C GLY A 211 11.90 -2.67 2.00
N CYS A 212 11.76 -3.99 2.12
CA CYS A 212 11.89 -4.69 3.40
C CYS A 212 13.28 -4.59 4.04
N LYS A 213 14.32 -4.26 3.27
CA LYS A 213 15.68 -4.05 3.82
C LYS A 213 15.94 -2.58 4.17
N ASN A 214 15.00 -1.68 3.89
CA ASN A 214 15.17 -0.26 4.13
C ASN A 214 15.25 0.03 5.65
N PRO A 215 16.20 0.86 6.11
CA PRO A 215 16.36 1.15 7.53
C PRO A 215 15.19 1.96 8.12
N ALA A 216 14.40 2.65 7.29
CA ALA A 216 13.23 3.36 7.77
C ALA A 216 12.07 2.39 8.00
N THR A 217 11.61 2.28 9.25
CA THR A 217 10.51 1.40 9.66
C THR A 217 9.24 1.60 8.83
N GLU A 218 8.90 2.85 8.50
CA GLU A 218 7.74 3.19 7.64
C GLU A 218 7.82 2.49 6.28
N VAL A 219 9.01 2.45 5.67
CA VAL A 219 9.24 1.83 4.35
C VAL A 219 9.25 0.31 4.49
N ASN A 220 10.02 -0.21 5.44
CA ASN A 220 10.11 -1.65 5.73
C ASN A 220 8.74 -2.29 6.00
N GLN A 221 7.96 -1.73 6.92
CA GLN A 221 6.68 -2.30 7.34
C GLN A 221 5.64 -2.22 6.22
N ARG A 222 5.60 -1.12 5.46
CA ARG A 222 4.72 -1.02 4.28
C ARG A 222 5.08 -2.03 3.21
N SER A 223 6.38 -2.27 2.99
CA SER A 223 6.84 -3.30 2.06
C SER A 223 6.42 -4.70 2.51
N LEU A 224 6.54 -5.01 3.80
CA LEU A 224 6.08 -6.28 4.37
C LEU A 224 4.57 -6.49 4.16
N ILE A 225 3.76 -5.47 4.42
CA ILE A 225 2.31 -5.51 4.18
C ILE A 225 2.02 -5.72 2.69
N GLY A 226 2.73 -5.00 1.81
CA GLY A 226 2.60 -5.17 0.38
C GLY A 226 2.92 -6.59 -0.08
N ILE A 227 4.03 -7.16 0.40
CA ILE A 227 4.41 -8.55 0.14
C ILE A 227 3.32 -9.52 0.60
N ALA A 228 2.81 -9.38 1.83
CA ALA A 228 1.79 -10.26 2.36
C ALA A 228 0.54 -10.31 1.47
N ILE A 229 0.06 -9.14 1.02
CA ILE A 229 -1.10 -9.00 0.13
C ILE A 229 -0.82 -9.61 -1.25
N ILE A 230 0.34 -9.30 -1.84
CA ILE A 230 0.69 -9.74 -3.19
C ILE A 230 0.96 -11.25 -3.24
N PHE A 231 1.59 -11.82 -2.21
CA PHE A 231 1.80 -13.26 -2.11
C PHE A 231 0.49 -14.02 -1.95
N GLN A 232 -0.46 -13.49 -1.18
CA GLN A 232 -1.80 -14.08 -1.08
C GLN A 232 -2.54 -14.00 -2.42
N LYS A 233 -2.46 -12.88 -3.12
CA LYS A 233 -3.15 -12.65 -4.40
C LYS A 233 -2.61 -13.54 -5.52
N TYR A 234 -1.30 -13.76 -5.58
CA TYR A 234 -0.61 -14.45 -6.66
C TYR A 234 0.02 -15.79 -6.24
N ALA A 235 -0.44 -16.39 -5.13
CA ALA A 235 0.14 -17.60 -4.55
C ALA A 235 0.38 -18.72 -5.57
N GLU A 236 -0.60 -19.00 -6.43
CA GLU A 236 -0.49 -20.05 -7.46
C GLU A 236 0.56 -19.70 -8.54
N TRP A 237 0.75 -18.42 -8.82
CA TRP A 237 1.62 -17.92 -9.88
C TRP A 237 3.08 -17.97 -9.46
N LEU A 238 3.38 -17.71 -8.18
CA LEU A 238 4.75 -17.66 -7.64
C LEU A 238 5.54 -18.95 -7.90
N SER A 239 4.86 -20.09 -8.08
CA SER A 239 5.48 -21.36 -8.47
C SER A 239 6.24 -21.31 -9.82
N PHE A 240 5.92 -20.36 -10.69
CA PHE A 240 6.61 -20.13 -11.97
C PHE A 240 7.79 -19.16 -11.89
N TYR A 241 8.04 -18.55 -10.73
CA TYR A 241 9.05 -17.50 -10.54
C TYR A 241 10.11 -17.94 -9.51
N PRO A 242 11.04 -18.84 -9.89
CA PRO A 242 12.06 -19.34 -8.98
C PRO A 242 12.98 -18.23 -8.45
N GLU A 243 13.16 -17.13 -9.20
CA GLU A 243 13.95 -15.99 -8.77
C GLU A 243 13.33 -15.29 -7.56
N ILE A 244 12.01 -15.13 -7.54
CA ILE A 244 11.28 -14.58 -6.38
C ILE A 244 11.46 -15.50 -5.17
N LYS A 245 11.33 -16.83 -5.37
CA LYS A 245 11.52 -17.81 -4.31
C LYS A 245 12.92 -17.72 -3.70
N ALA A 246 13.96 -17.63 -4.53
CA ALA A 246 15.34 -17.50 -4.04
C ALA A 246 15.55 -16.21 -3.23
N GLN A 247 14.91 -15.10 -3.63
CA GLN A 247 14.98 -13.85 -2.87
C GLN A 247 14.23 -13.92 -1.53
N ILE A 248 13.10 -14.63 -1.47
CA ILE A 248 12.41 -14.91 -0.20
C ILE A 248 13.29 -15.74 0.72
N GLU A 249 13.93 -16.80 0.20
CA GLU A 249 14.86 -17.63 0.96
C GLU A 249 16.01 -16.79 1.53
N PHE A 250 16.58 -15.89 0.72
CA PHE A 250 17.60 -14.94 1.15
C PHE A 250 17.10 -13.97 2.22
N LEU A 251 15.91 -13.40 2.08
CA LEU A 251 15.31 -12.54 3.10
C LEU A 251 15.10 -13.29 4.43
N ASN A 252 14.74 -14.56 4.35
CA ASN A 252 14.54 -15.42 5.50
C ASN A 252 15.85 -15.89 6.16
N GLU A 253 17.02 -15.60 5.58
CA GLU A 253 18.31 -15.72 6.28
C GLU A 253 18.45 -14.67 7.39
N SER A 254 17.69 -13.56 7.31
CA SER A 254 17.52 -12.66 8.44
C SER A 254 16.49 -13.25 9.42
N ASP A 255 16.87 -13.37 10.70
CA ASP A 255 16.10 -14.11 11.71
C ASP A 255 14.66 -13.59 11.93
N SER A 256 14.31 -12.37 11.48
CA SER A 256 13.00 -11.77 11.74
C SER A 256 12.00 -11.81 10.59
N PHE A 257 12.42 -11.98 9.32
CA PHE A 257 11.52 -11.76 8.18
C PHE A 257 10.29 -12.69 8.19
N GLY A 258 10.48 -13.98 8.45
CA GLY A 258 9.38 -14.95 8.51
C GLY A 258 8.41 -14.67 9.65
N ASP A 259 8.92 -14.28 10.82
CA ASP A 259 8.12 -13.94 12.00
C ASP A 259 7.34 -12.63 11.79
N ASP A 260 7.98 -11.64 11.18
CA ASP A 260 7.36 -10.36 10.82
C ASP A 260 6.22 -10.57 9.81
N LEU A 261 6.44 -11.38 8.77
CA LEU A 261 5.41 -11.70 7.79
C LEU A 261 4.23 -12.47 8.40
N ASN A 262 4.51 -13.43 9.28
CA ASN A 262 3.47 -14.15 10.02
C ASN A 262 2.64 -13.22 10.91
N ARG A 263 3.31 -12.28 11.61
CA ARG A 263 2.63 -11.24 12.40
C ARG A 263 1.72 -10.39 11.53
N VAL A 264 2.17 -9.98 10.34
CA VAL A 264 1.33 -9.23 9.39
C VAL A 264 0.09 -10.05 8.99
N TYR A 265 0.24 -11.33 8.65
CA TYR A 265 -0.92 -12.17 8.31
C TYR A 265 -1.91 -12.32 9.45
N ILE A 266 -1.44 -12.50 10.69
CA ILE A 266 -2.30 -12.54 11.88
C ILE A 266 -3.07 -11.23 12.04
N GLN A 267 -2.41 -10.09 11.86
CA GLN A 267 -3.07 -8.78 11.97
C GLN A 267 -4.10 -8.55 10.86
N LEU A 268 -3.78 -8.95 9.63
CA LEU A 268 -4.74 -8.89 8.52
C LEU A 268 -5.97 -9.78 8.78
N LEU A 269 -5.79 -10.96 9.36
CA LEU A 269 -6.92 -11.83 9.76
C LEU A 269 -7.76 -11.19 10.87
N ARG A 270 -7.13 -10.63 11.91
CA ARG A 270 -7.85 -9.91 12.99
C ARG A 270 -8.65 -8.73 12.46
N SER A 271 -8.14 -8.02 11.45
CA SER A 271 -8.86 -6.91 10.82
C SER A 271 -10.13 -7.33 10.05
N GLN A 272 -10.37 -8.62 9.83
CA GLN A 272 -11.64 -9.10 9.25
C GLN A 272 -12.79 -9.08 10.27
N ASP A 273 -12.47 -9.19 11.57
CA ASP A 273 -13.45 -9.17 12.66
C ASP A 273 -13.83 -7.75 13.10
N THR A 274 -13.26 -6.71 12.44
CA THR A 274 -13.48 -5.29 12.76
C THR A 274 -14.95 -4.91 12.81
N LYS A 275 -15.89 -5.59 12.11
CA LYS A 275 -17.33 -5.25 12.19
C LYS A 275 -17.97 -5.59 13.54
N GLU A 276 -17.59 -6.69 14.17
CA GLU A 276 -18.08 -7.06 15.51
C GLU A 276 -17.47 -6.13 16.56
N ILE A 277 -16.18 -5.82 16.41
CA ILE A 277 -15.43 -4.90 17.28
C ILE A 277 -15.96 -3.47 17.12
N GLU A 278 -16.23 -3.02 15.90
CA GLU A 278 -16.82 -1.72 15.58
C GLU A 278 -18.20 -1.58 16.22
N ARG A 279 -19.04 -2.62 16.09
CA ARG A 279 -20.37 -2.65 16.73
C ARG A 279 -20.22 -2.53 18.25
N LYS A 280 -19.35 -3.31 18.85
CA LYS A 280 -19.10 -3.30 20.30
C LYS A 280 -18.55 -1.96 20.79
N MET A 281 -17.60 -1.36 20.07
CA MET A 281 -17.04 -0.04 20.39
C MET A 281 -18.12 1.05 20.33
N LYS A 282 -18.94 1.05 19.26
CA LYS A 282 -19.95 2.08 19.01
C LYS A 282 -21.20 1.94 19.88
N GLU A 283 -21.66 0.73 20.12
CA GLU A 283 -22.94 0.45 20.80
C GLU A 283 -22.78 0.28 22.31
N GLU A 284 -21.61 -0.17 22.78
CA GLU A 284 -21.39 -0.53 24.18
C GLU A 284 -20.31 0.36 24.82
N ILE A 285 -19.06 0.30 24.32
CA ILE A 285 -17.90 0.90 25.00
C ILE A 285 -17.96 2.44 25.02
N PHE A 286 -18.05 3.12 23.86
CA PHE A 286 -18.07 4.59 23.83
C PHE A 286 -19.28 5.22 24.55
N PRO A 287 -20.52 4.71 24.40
CA PRO A 287 -21.67 5.25 25.11
C PRO A 287 -21.58 5.10 26.64
N GLU A 288 -21.07 3.97 27.14
CA GLU A 288 -20.86 3.76 28.57
C GLU A 288 -19.79 4.70 29.13
N MET A 289 -18.67 4.84 28.40
CA MET A 289 -17.61 5.79 28.76
C MET A 289 -18.13 7.24 28.84
N MET A 290 -18.93 7.69 27.86
CA MET A 290 -19.47 9.07 27.86
C MET A 290 -20.51 9.33 28.96
N LYS A 291 -21.37 8.35 29.26
CA LYS A 291 -22.36 8.45 30.36
C LYS A 291 -21.69 8.58 31.72
N GLN A 292 -20.57 7.89 31.92
CA GLN A 292 -19.84 7.94 33.18
C GLN A 292 -18.92 9.16 33.24
N ALA A 293 -18.22 9.53 32.16
CA ALA A 293 -17.41 10.77 32.06
C ALA A 293 -18.19 12.05 32.43
N SER A 294 -19.42 12.20 31.94
CA SER A 294 -20.31 13.33 32.29
C SER A 294 -20.82 13.31 33.74
N SER A 295 -20.77 12.15 34.41
CA SER A 295 -21.02 12.04 35.85
C SER A 295 -19.79 12.45 36.66
N PHE A 296 -18.59 12.32 36.09
CA PHE A 296 -17.32 12.75 36.69
C PHE A 296 -17.08 14.27 36.60
N GLU A 297 -17.54 14.96 35.54
CA GLU A 297 -17.47 16.44 35.44
C GLU A 297 -18.26 17.19 36.53
N LYS A 298 -19.17 16.50 37.24
CA LYS A 298 -19.92 17.08 38.37
C LYS A 298 -19.19 17.01 39.71
N PHE A 299 -18.00 16.41 39.76
CA PHE A 299 -17.17 16.41 40.97
C PHE A 299 -16.37 17.71 41.07
N ASN A 300 -16.65 18.49 42.13
CA ASN A 300 -16.02 19.78 42.37
C ASN A 300 -14.63 19.56 42.96
N PHE A 301 -13.57 19.71 42.15
CA PHE A 301 -12.16 19.51 42.52
C PHE A 301 -11.55 20.64 43.39
N ASP A 302 -12.38 21.44 44.07
CA ASP A 302 -11.93 22.67 44.75
C ASP A 302 -11.50 22.47 46.23
N ASP A 303 -11.69 21.30 46.83
CA ASP A 303 -11.26 21.02 48.22
C ASP A 303 -10.08 20.01 48.26
N LEU A 304 -8.86 20.51 48.08
CA LEU A 304 -7.62 19.72 47.95
C LEU A 304 -6.98 19.26 49.26
N GLU A 305 -7.60 19.44 50.43
CA GLU A 305 -7.05 18.96 51.71
C GLU A 305 -7.68 17.64 52.23
N ALA A 306 -8.77 17.16 51.62
CA ALA A 306 -9.35 15.82 51.88
C ALA A 306 -8.95 14.77 50.82
N ALA A 307 -8.13 15.17 49.84
CA ALA A 307 -7.98 14.48 48.56
C ALA A 307 -7.16 13.18 48.59
N ASP A 308 -6.33 12.90 49.61
CA ASP A 308 -5.40 11.76 49.56
C ASP A 308 -6.08 10.40 49.86
N GLU A 309 -6.96 10.33 50.87
CA GLU A 309 -7.75 9.13 51.16
C GLU A 309 -8.92 8.95 50.17
N GLU A 310 -9.48 10.07 49.68
CA GLU A 310 -10.43 10.01 48.60
C GLU A 310 -9.74 9.51 47.32
N MET A 311 -8.61 10.09 46.85
CA MET A 311 -7.88 9.68 45.62
C MET A 311 -7.53 8.20 45.62
N LYS A 312 -7.16 7.65 46.77
CA LYS A 312 -6.84 6.22 46.90
C LYS A 312 -8.08 5.31 46.79
N ASN A 313 -9.19 5.72 47.40
CA ASN A 313 -10.51 5.09 47.19
C ASN A 313 -11.04 5.30 45.76
N TRP A 314 -10.58 6.32 45.04
CA TRP A 314 -10.94 6.59 43.65
C TRP A 314 -10.22 5.67 42.68
N GLU A 315 -8.92 5.42 42.84
CA GLU A 315 -8.18 4.43 42.04
C GLU A 315 -8.80 3.03 42.18
N GLU A 316 -9.10 2.61 43.42
CA GLU A 316 -9.75 1.32 43.69
C GLU A 316 -11.17 1.24 43.09
N LYS A 317 -11.99 2.31 43.19
CA LYS A 317 -13.33 2.34 42.57
C LYS A 317 -13.29 2.42 41.05
N LEU A 318 -12.25 3.02 40.47
CA LEU A 318 -12.09 3.11 39.02
C LEU A 318 -11.67 1.74 38.48
N GLU A 319 -10.82 1.00 39.20
CA GLU A 319 -10.48 -0.40 38.87
C GLU A 319 -11.64 -1.40 39.04
N ASP A 320 -12.53 -1.18 40.03
CA ASP A 320 -13.67 -2.05 40.36
C ASP A 320 -15.01 -1.66 39.68
N SER A 321 -15.02 -0.64 38.82
CA SER A 321 -16.23 -0.19 38.13
C SER A 321 -16.38 -0.77 36.73
N ASP A 322 -17.62 -0.90 36.24
CA ASP A 322 -17.92 -1.23 34.83
C ASP A 322 -17.14 -0.30 33.86
N PHE A 323 -16.84 0.94 34.27
CA PHE A 323 -15.98 1.88 33.53
C PHE A 323 -14.55 1.38 33.33
N GLY A 324 -13.92 0.93 34.42
CA GLY A 324 -12.54 0.41 34.41
C GLY A 324 -12.42 -0.90 33.66
N GLU A 325 -13.45 -1.75 33.75
CA GLU A 325 -13.54 -2.97 32.95
C GLU A 325 -13.62 -2.64 31.45
N LYS A 326 -14.42 -1.64 31.04
CA LYS A 326 -14.49 -1.19 29.64
C LYS A 326 -13.20 -0.53 29.15
N ILE A 327 -12.48 0.20 30.00
CA ILE A 327 -11.16 0.75 29.65
C ILE A 327 -10.12 -0.36 29.47
N LYS A 328 -10.08 -1.34 30.39
CA LYS A 328 -9.20 -2.51 30.27
C LYS A 328 -9.54 -3.32 29.03
N GLU A 329 -10.82 -3.55 28.76
CA GLU A 329 -11.29 -4.21 27.54
C GLU A 329 -10.84 -3.46 26.29
N MET A 330 -11.06 -2.13 26.20
CA MET A 330 -10.58 -1.32 25.07
C MET A 330 -9.04 -1.39 24.92
N GLN A 331 -8.30 -1.35 26.02
CA GLN A 331 -6.83 -1.49 26.01
C GLN A 331 -6.39 -2.89 25.57
N GLU A 332 -7.10 -3.95 25.96
CA GLU A 332 -6.83 -5.31 25.53
C GLU A 332 -7.09 -5.49 24.03
N LEU A 333 -8.22 -5.00 23.51
CA LEU A 333 -8.51 -5.01 22.07
C LEU A 333 -7.44 -4.24 21.30
N GLN A 334 -7.02 -3.08 21.81
CA GLN A 334 -5.92 -2.30 21.25
C GLN A 334 -4.59 -3.04 21.28
N MET A 335 -4.23 -3.69 22.39
CA MET A 335 -3.02 -4.52 22.52
C MET A 335 -3.05 -5.74 21.58
N GLN A 336 -4.24 -6.27 21.31
CA GLN A 336 -4.44 -7.34 20.35
C GLN A 336 -4.33 -6.85 18.89
N GLY A 337 -4.21 -5.54 18.65
CA GLY A 337 -4.07 -4.95 17.33
C GLY A 337 -5.40 -4.77 16.60
N GLU A 338 -6.51 -4.75 17.35
CA GLU A 338 -7.82 -4.49 16.78
C GLU A 338 -8.02 -3.00 16.43
N ASP A 339 -8.74 -2.74 15.35
CA ASP A 339 -9.06 -1.39 14.92
C ASP A 339 -10.25 -0.82 15.72
N ILE A 340 -9.95 -0.31 16.91
CA ILE A 340 -10.93 0.30 17.82
C ILE A 340 -11.37 1.70 17.39
N TYR A 341 -10.64 2.34 16.46
CA TYR A 341 -10.79 3.75 16.12
C TYR A 341 -11.49 4.00 14.79
N MET A 342 -11.64 2.99 13.92
CA MET A 342 -12.36 3.09 12.66
C MET A 342 -13.74 3.74 12.79
N SER A 343 -14.55 3.35 13.78
CA SER A 343 -15.88 3.94 13.99
C SER A 343 -15.83 5.44 14.32
N THR A 344 -14.86 5.86 15.14
CA THR A 344 -14.66 7.24 15.58
C THR A 344 -14.21 8.12 14.42
N PHE A 345 -13.19 7.70 13.67
CA PHE A 345 -12.60 8.49 12.59
C PHE A 345 -13.31 8.32 11.25
N SER A 346 -14.17 7.31 11.06
CA SER A 346 -14.91 7.09 9.80
C SER A 346 -15.68 8.32 9.33
N HIS A 347 -16.32 9.03 10.25
CA HIS A 347 -17.07 10.26 9.95
C HIS A 347 -16.15 11.41 9.51
N LEU A 348 -14.92 11.43 10.02
CA LEU A 348 -13.89 12.43 9.71
C LEU A 348 -13.22 12.15 8.36
N LYS A 349 -13.35 10.94 7.79
CA LYS A 349 -12.85 10.65 6.43
C LYS A 349 -13.60 11.41 5.31
N ASN A 350 -14.58 12.26 5.63
CA ASN A 350 -15.19 13.22 4.71
C ASN A 350 -14.42 14.54 4.56
N TYR A 351 -13.38 14.78 5.38
CA TYR A 351 -12.56 15.99 5.31
C TYR A 351 -11.85 16.14 3.95
N PRO A 352 -11.53 17.39 3.53
CA PRO A 352 -10.93 17.67 2.22
C PRO A 352 -9.67 16.86 1.91
N PHE A 353 -8.84 16.54 2.92
CA PHE A 353 -7.63 15.72 2.74
C PHE A 353 -7.94 14.37 2.08
N PHE A 354 -9.00 13.68 2.51
CA PHE A 354 -9.37 12.35 2.01
C PHE A 354 -10.12 12.36 0.67
N LYS A 355 -10.43 13.55 0.12
CA LYS A 355 -11.00 13.67 -1.24
C LYS A 355 -9.98 13.37 -2.33
N THR A 356 -8.71 13.32 -1.98
CA THR A 356 -7.61 12.97 -2.88
C THR A 356 -7.17 11.52 -2.62
N PHE A 357 -7.23 10.67 -3.65
CA PHE A 357 -7.07 9.22 -3.47
C PHE A 357 -5.72 8.81 -2.84
N HIS A 358 -4.59 9.33 -3.33
CA HIS A 358 -3.29 8.93 -2.81
C HIS A 358 -3.04 9.35 -1.35
N HIS A 359 -3.81 10.31 -0.82
CA HIS A 359 -3.72 10.72 0.59
C HIS A 359 -4.14 9.60 1.56
N TRP A 360 -4.97 8.66 1.12
CA TRP A 360 -5.31 7.46 1.92
C TRP A 360 -4.11 6.57 2.22
N PHE A 361 -3.03 6.72 1.46
CA PHE A 361 -1.80 5.94 1.59
C PHE A 361 -0.62 6.76 2.11
N TYR A 362 -0.82 8.06 2.37
CA TYR A 362 0.25 8.94 2.85
C TYR A 362 0.66 8.52 4.28
N PRO A 363 1.95 8.26 4.54
CA PRO A 363 2.49 8.27 5.90
C PRO A 363 2.15 9.55 6.62
N PHE A 364 1.96 9.54 7.94
CA PHE A 364 1.73 10.80 8.62
C PHE A 364 2.98 11.69 8.51
N ASP A 365 2.81 12.86 7.90
CA ASP A 365 3.86 13.81 7.65
C ASP A 365 3.50 15.18 8.24
N LYS A 366 4.25 15.57 9.28
CA LYS A 366 4.12 16.89 9.92
C LYS A 366 4.46 18.05 8.99
N TYR A 367 5.17 17.79 7.90
CA TYR A 367 5.51 18.78 6.89
C TYR A 367 4.44 18.95 5.81
N HIS A 368 3.35 18.19 5.86
CA HIS A 368 2.25 18.37 4.92
C HIS A 368 1.56 19.73 5.16
N SER A 369 1.23 20.46 4.11
CA SER A 369 0.64 21.80 4.17
C SER A 369 -0.65 21.84 4.98
N SER A 370 -1.51 20.82 4.84
CA SER A 370 -2.76 20.71 5.61
C SER A 370 -2.51 20.57 7.11
N VAL A 371 -1.38 19.96 7.51
CA VAL A 371 -0.99 19.82 8.91
C VAL A 371 -0.37 21.13 9.42
N ILE A 372 0.52 21.74 8.64
CA ILE A 372 1.15 23.03 9.00
C ILE A 372 0.12 24.16 9.12
N LYS A 373 -0.92 24.17 8.28
CA LYS A 373 -2.01 25.17 8.36
C LYS A 373 -2.74 25.13 9.70
N GLU A 374 -2.94 23.94 10.26
CA GLU A 374 -3.64 23.76 11.54
C GLU A 374 -2.69 23.90 12.75
N LEU A 375 -1.48 23.37 12.68
CA LEU A 375 -0.53 23.31 13.82
C LEU A 375 0.45 24.50 13.88
N GLY A 376 0.65 25.20 12.77
CA GLY A 376 1.62 26.28 12.62
C GLY A 376 3.07 25.79 12.44
N LEU A 377 3.95 26.72 12.03
CA LEU A 377 5.32 26.46 11.57
C LEU A 377 6.30 25.92 12.61
N SER A 378 6.02 26.08 13.91
CA SER A 378 7.06 25.95 14.94
C SER A 378 6.75 24.99 16.07
N ASN A 379 5.61 24.27 16.07
CA ASN A 379 5.14 23.54 17.24
C ASN A 379 5.25 24.36 18.56
N LYS A 380 5.32 25.69 18.47
CA LYS A 380 5.40 26.58 19.65
C LYS A 380 4.01 26.95 20.18
N LYS A 381 2.98 26.61 19.41
CA LYS A 381 1.56 26.69 19.76
C LYS A 381 0.87 25.34 19.66
N THR A 382 1.61 24.24 19.54
CA THR A 382 0.98 22.93 19.71
C THR A 382 0.57 22.85 21.18
N ASN A 383 -0.72 22.62 21.39
CA ASN A 383 -1.19 22.14 22.67
C ASN A 383 -0.33 20.89 22.97
N PRO A 384 0.33 20.76 24.14
CA PRO A 384 1.14 19.59 24.47
C PRO A 384 0.40 18.26 24.25
N ILE A 385 -0.94 18.28 24.33
CA ILE A 385 -1.82 17.15 23.97
C ILE A 385 -1.70 16.75 22.49
N MET A 386 -1.60 17.70 21.56
CA MET A 386 -1.44 17.40 20.13
C MET A 386 -0.08 16.78 19.83
N ASP A 387 1.01 17.27 20.43
CA ASP A 387 2.32 16.64 20.23
C ASP A 387 2.32 15.19 20.74
N ILE A 388 1.69 14.92 21.89
CA ILE A 388 1.50 13.56 22.42
C ILE A 388 0.69 12.68 21.45
N ILE A 389 -0.39 13.20 20.85
CA ILE A 389 -1.21 12.47 19.86
C ILE A 389 -0.38 12.14 18.61
N LEU A 390 0.42 13.08 18.12
CA LEU A 390 1.21 12.91 16.90
C LEU A 390 2.41 11.98 17.10
N GLU A 391 3.02 11.98 18.28
CA GLU A 391 4.11 11.07 18.66
C GLU A 391 3.60 9.69 19.09
N SER A 392 2.32 9.59 19.46
CA SER A 392 1.72 8.33 19.86
C SER A 392 1.70 7.29 18.73
N THR A 393 2.01 6.05 19.08
CA THR A 393 1.88 4.87 18.21
C THR A 393 0.46 4.28 18.23
N ILE A 394 -0.42 4.84 19.06
CA ILE A 394 -1.82 4.41 19.23
C ILE A 394 -2.64 4.74 17.98
N PHE A 395 -2.39 5.89 17.36
CA PHE A 395 -3.11 6.34 16.17
C PHE A 395 -2.39 5.92 14.90
N CYS A 396 -3.13 5.35 13.95
CA CYS A 396 -2.56 5.08 12.64
C CYS A 396 -2.35 6.39 11.85
N ASN A 397 -1.58 6.32 10.77
CA ASN A 397 -1.29 7.49 9.93
C ASN A 397 -2.56 8.19 9.42
N SER A 398 -3.59 7.42 9.03
CA SER A 398 -4.86 7.95 8.56
C SER A 398 -5.63 8.68 9.67
N ASP A 399 -5.54 8.21 10.91
CA ASP A 399 -6.24 8.82 12.04
C ASP A 399 -5.56 10.13 12.46
N LYS A 400 -4.23 10.22 12.35
CA LYS A 400 -3.50 11.48 12.58
C LYS A 400 -3.86 12.60 11.60
N TYR A 401 -4.34 12.26 10.40
CA TYR A 401 -4.84 13.23 9.42
C TYR A 401 -6.33 13.56 9.57
N SER A 402 -7.05 12.78 10.38
CA SER A 402 -8.49 12.95 10.63
C SER A 402 -8.72 13.83 11.85
#